data_AF-A0A6I7X512-F1
#
_entry.id   AF-A0A6I7X512-F1
#
_cell.length_a   1.000
_cell.length_b   1.000
_cell.length_c   1.000
_cell.angle_alpha   90.00
_cell.angle_beta   90.00
_cell.angle_gamma   90.00
#
_symmetry.space_group_name_H-M   'P 1'
#
loop_
_entity.id
_entity.type
_entity.pdbx_description
1 polymer ?
#
loop_
_entity_poly.entity_id
_entity_poly.type
_entity_poly.pdbx_seq_one_letter_code
_entity_poly.pdbx_strand_id
1 'polypeptide(L)' 'MKVTFLKIAEAELDDAFEYYESVQNGLGFRFLTEVELSKARIQHFPFSYGEIGKYSRRCL' A
#
# COMPACT_ATOMS: atom_id res chain seq x y z
N MET A 1 -1.42 6.60 -14.59
CA MET A 1 -0.80 7.44 -13.54
C MET A 1 0.49 6.76 -13.06
N LYS A 2 1.62 7.48 -13.06
CA LYS A 2 2.87 6.95 -12.50
C LYS A 2 2.77 7.00 -10.97
N VAL A 3 2.94 5.85 -10.31
CA VAL A 3 2.99 5.74 -8.85
C VAL A 3 4.45 5.59 -8.44
N THR A 4 4.85 6.35 -7.42
CA THR A 4 6.19 6.29 -6.84
C THR A 4 6.06 6.19 -5.33
N PHE A 5 6.82 5.29 -4.73
CA PHE A 5 6.94 5.24 -3.28
C PHE A 5 8.00 6.23 -2.80
N LEU A 6 7.77 6.84 -1.64
CA LEU A 6 8.81 7.54 -0.92
C LEU A 6 9.73 6.49 -0.29
N LYS A 7 11.02 6.79 -0.11
CA LYS A 7 11.98 5.85 0.50
C LYS A 7 11.51 5.32 1.85
N ILE A 8 10.86 6.15 2.67
CA ILE A 8 10.30 5.74 3.96
C ILE A 8 9.15 4.74 3.79
N ALA A 9 8.31 4.92 2.77
CA ALA A 9 7.19 4.03 2.47
C ALA A 9 7.66 2.68 1.90
N GLU A 10 8.79 2.66 1.18
CA GLU A 10 9.43 1.41 0.75
C GLU A 10 9.94 0.62 1.97
N ALA A 11 10.66 1.28 2.88
CA ALA A 11 11.14 0.64 4.10
C ALA A 11 9.99 0.13 4.99
N GLU A 12 8.93 0.91 5.16
CA GLU A 12 7.74 0.47 5.91
C GLU A 12 7.03 -0.72 5.26
N LEU A 13 7.04 -0.80 3.92
CA LEU A 13 6.46 -1.93 3.19
C LEU A 13 7.29 -3.21 3.39
N ASP A 14 8.61 -3.09 3.33
CA ASP A 14 9.54 -4.21 3.56
C ASP A 14 9.41 -4.72 5.00
N ASP A 15 9.40 -3.83 6.00
CA ASP A 15 9.22 -4.18 7.41
C ASP A 15 7.88 -4.90 7.65
N ALA A 16 6.80 -4.41 7.03
CA ALA A 16 5.48 -5.03 7.12
C ALA A 16 5.45 -6.42 6.47
N PHE A 17 6.11 -6.60 5.33
CA PHE A 17 6.24 -7.90 4.68
C PHE A 17 6.92 -8.91 5.60
N GLU A 18 8.10 -8.57 6.12
CA GLU A 18 8.87 -9.43 7.02
C GLU A 18 8.08 -9.78 8.29
N TYR A 19 7.38 -8.80 8.87
CA TYR A 19 6.51 -9.04 10.02
C TYR A 19 5.43 -10.08 9.68
N TYR A 20 4.66 -9.87 8.61
CA TYR A 20 3.56 -10.77 8.26
C TYR A 20 4.05 -12.17 7.89
N GLU A 21 5.14 -12.27 7.15
CA GLU A 21 5.74 -13.55 6.78
C GLU A 21 6.25 -14.33 8.01
N SER A 22 6.76 -13.62 9.01
CA SER A 22 7.17 -14.23 10.29
C SER A 22 5.99 -14.77 11.12
N VAL A 23 4.80 -14.17 10.98
CA VAL A 23 3.58 -14.59 11.69
C VAL A 23 3.00 -15.85 11.07
N GLN A 24 2.96 -15.91 9.74
CA GLN A 24 2.47 -17.07 9.00
C GLN A 24 3.13 -17.12 7.63
N ASN A 25 3.72 -18.27 7.28
CA ASN A 25 4.28 -18.50 5.95
C ASN A 25 3.24 -18.18 4.84
N GLY A 26 3.64 -17.35 3.88
CA GLY A 26 2.83 -16.86 2.78
C GLY A 26 1.96 -15.63 3.09
N LEU A 27 1.91 -15.16 4.34
CA LEU A 27 1.08 -14.00 4.69
C LEU A 27 1.71 -12.68 4.21
N GLY A 28 3.04 -12.57 4.16
CA GLY A 28 3.71 -11.39 3.60
C GLY A 28 3.37 -11.21 2.11
N PHE A 29 3.37 -12.30 1.35
CA PHE A 29 2.97 -12.27 -0.06
C PHE A 29 1.50 -11.91 -0.27
N ARG A 30 0.61 -12.41 0.59
CA ARG A 30 -0.81 -12.02 0.58
C ARG A 30 -0.97 -10.53 0.87
N PHE A 31 -0.24 -10.00 1.84
CA PHE A 31 -0.23 -8.58 2.16
C PHE A 31 0.24 -7.74 0.97
N LEU A 32 1.35 -8.09 0.31
CA LEU A 32 1.83 -7.38 -0.89
C LEU A 32 0.81 -7.42 -2.04
N THR A 33 0.10 -8.53 -2.19
CA THR A 33 -0.98 -8.64 -3.20
C THR A 33 -2.09 -7.64 -2.94
N GLU A 34 -2.53 -7.47 -1.68
CA GLU A 34 -3.55 -6.48 -1.32
C GLU A 34 -3.05 -5.04 -1.51
N VAL A 35 -1.78 -4.76 -1.24
CA VAL A 35 -1.15 -3.47 -1.52
C VAL A 35 -1.15 -3.17 -3.02
N GLU A 36 -0.81 -4.15 -3.85
CA GLU A 36 -0.81 -4.00 -5.31
C GLU A 36 -2.22 -3.76 -5.87
N LEU A 37 -3.22 -4.49 -5.37
CA LEU A 37 -4.63 -4.29 -5.73
C LEU A 37 -5.11 -2.88 -5.34
N SER A 38 -4.71 -2.40 -4.16
CA SER A 38 -5.03 -1.06 -3.69
C SER A 38 -4.37 0.00 -4.56
N LYS A 39 -3.10 -0.18 -4.93
CA LYS A 39 -2.37 0.68 -5.88
C LYS A 39 -3.09 0.74 -7.23
N ALA A 40 -3.51 -0.41 -7.76
CA ALA A 40 -4.25 -0.47 -9.02
C ALA A 40 -5.58 0.32 -8.92
N ARG A 41 -6.33 0.20 -7.83
CA ARG A 41 -7.57 0.98 -7.62
C ARG A 41 -7.31 2.48 -7.58
N ILE A 42 -6.26 2.93 -6.89
CA ILE A 42 -5.86 4.34 -6.85
C ILE A 42 -5.50 4.85 -8.24
N GLN A 43 -4.79 4.05 -9.05
CA GLN A 43 -4.42 4.44 -10.41
C GLN A 43 -5.63 4.61 -11.33
N HIS A 44 -6.67 3.79 -11.18
CA HIS A 44 -7.90 3.87 -11.97
C HIS A 44 -8.87 4.95 -11.45
N PHE A 45 -8.91 5.16 -10.14
CA PHE A 45 -9.84 6.07 -9.47
C PHE A 45 -9.12 6.96 -8.44
N PRO A 46 -8.27 7.92 -8.86
CA PRO A 46 -7.41 8.68 -7.96
C PRO A 46 -8.16 9.56 -6.95
N PHE A 47 -9.44 9.85 -7.21
CA PHE A 47 -10.29 10.71 -6.37
C PHE A 47 -11.38 9.95 -5.60
N SER A 48 -11.40 8.61 -5.63
CA SER A 48 -12.45 7.81 -4.97
C SER A 48 -12.32 7.79 -3.45
N TYR A 49 -11.09 7.87 -2.93
CA TYR A 49 -10.81 7.83 -1.50
C TYR A 49 -11.04 9.19 -0.84
N GLY A 50 -11.57 9.19 0.39
CA GLY A 50 -11.82 10.41 1.15
C GLY A 50 -10.55 11.22 1.40
N GLU A 51 -10.67 12.54 1.27
CA GLU A 51 -9.60 13.47 1.64
C GLU A 51 -9.47 13.54 3.16
N ILE A 52 -8.23 13.46 3.65
CA ILE A 52 -7.89 13.61 5.07
C ILE A 52 -7.09 14.90 5.33
N GLY A 53 -6.82 15.68 4.30
CA GLY A 53 -6.06 16.92 4.34
C GLY A 53 -5.95 17.53 2.94
N LYS A 54 -5.24 18.65 2.82
CA LYS A 54 -5.17 19.43 1.57
C LYS A 54 -4.61 18.65 0.36
N TYR A 55 -3.71 17.69 0.60
CA TYR A 55 -3.04 16.93 -0.46
C TYR A 55 -3.02 15.42 -0.19
N SER A 56 -3.84 14.94 0.74
CA SER A 56 -3.76 13.57 1.25
C SER A 56 -5.13 12.90 1.20
N ARG A 57 -5.14 11.67 0.69
CA ARG A 57 -6.30 10.77 0.68
C ARG A 57 -5.91 9.46 1.37
N ARG A 58 -6.87 8.81 2.02
CA ARG A 58 -6.62 7.54 2.72
C ARG A 58 -7.32 6.38 2.02
N CYS A 59 -6.54 5.40 1.60
CA CYS A 59 -7.04 4.07 1.25
C CYS A 59 -7.16 3.25 2.52
N LEU A 60 -8.36 2.79 2.84
CA LEU A 60 -8.67 1.87 3.95
C LEU A 60 -8.95 0.48 3.40
#